data_AF-A0A7S3SGD6-F1
#
_entry.id   AF-A0A7S3SGD6-F1
#
_cell.length_a   1.000
_cell.length_b   1.000
_cell.length_c   1.000
_cell.angle_alpha   90.00
_cell.angle_beta   90.00
_cell.angle_gamma   90.00
#
_symmetry.space_group_name_H-M   'P 1'
#
loop_
_entity.id
_entity.type
_entity.pdbx_description
1 polymer ?
#
loop_
_entity_poly.entity_id
_entity_poly.type
_entity_poly.pdbx_seq_one_letter_code
_entity_poly.pdbx_strand_id
1 'polypeptide(L)'
;MCVYHLLSPALLAVTARLAAHRLPPVAMCAPPETLFDGAASLPIGEALQRLGIGCSVAAVYTIEDEAGEVLYVGTSRNVAVSLRAHREAMPDCVSAVRLQDFSSPARREMEEVKRAWIRSLGRTPEGNDGRAQEWADALRSAVFAPISSARPRASAAMGSATGEPEQSAVESSSPGERASPFEAAASGAAASSAAASGLELTAAAVDSVLNEVRPYLVADGGNVAVVSVDAATRNVYLRLEGACGSCPSSTVTMKMGIERVLREKFGSLGDVVAVQPDDDDDDDDDDEA
;
A
#
# COMPACT_ATOMS: atom_id res chain seq x y z
N MET A 1 -87.03 13.63 -2.60
CA MET A 1 -86.06 14.13 -1.60
C MET A 1 -85.21 12.95 -1.13
N CYS A 2 -83.94 13.02 -0.73
CA CYS A 2 -82.83 14.00 -0.86
C CYS A 2 -81.58 13.29 -0.29
N VAL A 3 -80.31 13.43 -0.72
CA VAL A 3 -79.62 14.04 -1.90
C VAL A 3 -78.35 13.18 -2.15
N TYR A 4 -77.70 13.32 -3.31
CA TYR A 4 -76.39 12.68 -3.60
C TYR A 4 -75.30 12.96 -2.55
N HIS A 5 -74.41 11.99 -2.34
CA HIS A 5 -72.97 12.29 -2.42
C HIS A 5 -72.19 11.10 -3.00
N LEU A 6 -71.70 11.26 -4.23
CA LEU A 6 -70.69 10.38 -4.80
C LEU A 6 -69.36 10.61 -4.07
N LEU A 7 -68.78 9.57 -3.49
CA LEU A 7 -67.33 9.55 -3.26
C LEU A 7 -66.65 8.97 -4.51
N SER A 8 -65.68 9.72 -5.03
CA SER A 8 -65.00 9.40 -6.28
C SER A 8 -64.13 8.14 -6.16
N PRO A 9 -64.13 7.23 -7.16
CA PRO A 9 -63.32 6.00 -7.13
C PRO A 9 -61.80 6.27 -7.08
N ALA A 10 -61.35 7.51 -7.32
CA ALA A 10 -59.95 7.91 -7.26
C ALA A 10 -59.29 7.70 -5.87
N LEU A 11 -60.06 7.74 -4.76
CA LEU A 11 -59.49 7.56 -3.41
C LEU A 11 -59.12 6.09 -3.10
N LEU A 12 -59.79 5.11 -3.71
CA LEU A 12 -59.55 3.69 -3.43
C LEU A 12 -58.23 3.17 -4.02
N ALA A 13 -57.67 3.87 -5.01
CA ALA A 13 -56.40 3.54 -5.64
C ALA A 13 -55.17 3.95 -4.81
N VAL A 14 -55.31 4.88 -3.87
CA VAL A 14 -54.19 5.41 -3.07
C VAL A 14 -53.81 4.46 -1.92
N THR A 15 -54.79 3.82 -1.28
CA THR A 15 -54.55 2.90 -0.16
C THR A 15 -53.96 1.55 -0.59
N ALA A 16 -54.22 1.09 -1.82
CA ALA A 16 -53.63 -0.13 -2.35
C ALA A 16 -52.11 -0.02 -2.62
N ARG A 17 -51.57 1.19 -2.81
CA ARG A 17 -50.15 1.40 -3.15
C ARG A 17 -49.21 1.56 -1.94
N LEU A 18 -49.76 1.54 -0.72
CA LEU A 18 -48.99 1.62 0.54
C LEU A 18 -48.75 0.25 1.21
N ALA A 19 -49.31 -0.84 0.69
CA ALA A 19 -49.14 -2.19 1.23
C ALA A 19 -47.98 -2.99 0.60
N ALA A 20 -47.35 -2.48 -0.46
CA ALA A 20 -46.31 -3.17 -1.23
C ALA A 20 -44.85 -2.80 -0.85
N HIS A 21 -44.65 -1.96 0.16
CA HIS A 21 -43.32 -1.51 0.62
C HIS A 21 -42.87 -2.16 1.94
N ARG A 22 -43.43 -3.32 2.32
CA ARG A 22 -42.73 -4.21 3.25
C ARG A 22 -41.59 -4.88 2.49
N LEU A 23 -40.39 -4.32 2.66
CA LEU A 23 -39.14 -5.03 2.41
C LEU A 23 -39.26 -6.45 2.99
N PRO A 24 -38.76 -7.49 2.29
CA PRO A 24 -38.67 -8.81 2.89
C PRO A 24 -37.88 -8.69 4.20
N PRO A 25 -38.18 -9.52 5.22
CA PRO A 25 -37.29 -9.59 6.38
C PRO A 25 -35.88 -9.83 5.85
N VAL A 26 -34.94 -8.98 6.25
CA VAL A 26 -33.54 -9.13 5.85
C VAL A 26 -33.12 -10.49 6.39
N ALA A 27 -33.11 -11.50 5.53
CA ALA A 27 -32.35 -12.70 5.77
C ALA A 27 -30.95 -12.19 6.07
N MET A 28 -30.43 -12.53 7.25
CA MET A 28 -29.06 -12.24 7.60
C MET A 28 -28.20 -13.17 6.74
N CYS A 29 -28.07 -12.81 5.45
CA CYS A 29 -26.93 -13.21 4.66
C CYS A 29 -25.68 -12.92 5.50
N ALA A 30 -24.74 -13.86 5.44
CA ALA A 30 -23.41 -13.66 5.97
C ALA A 30 -22.85 -12.28 5.55
N PRO A 31 -21.92 -11.70 6.31
CA PRO A 31 -21.18 -10.53 5.84
C PRO A 31 -20.70 -10.75 4.40
N PRO A 32 -20.56 -9.71 3.56
CA PRO A 32 -20.00 -9.88 2.22
C PRO A 32 -18.53 -10.32 2.35
N GLU A 33 -18.29 -11.64 2.30
CA GLU A 33 -16.97 -12.22 2.49
C GLU A 33 -16.16 -12.12 1.20
N THR A 34 -14.99 -11.48 1.29
CA THR A 34 -14.04 -11.17 0.20
C THR A 34 -14.58 -10.26 -0.91
N LEU A 35 -13.83 -9.19 -1.21
CA LEU A 35 -14.06 -8.37 -2.40
C LEU A 35 -13.55 -9.07 -3.67
N PHE A 36 -12.54 -9.93 -3.51
CA PHE A 36 -11.96 -10.78 -4.54
C PHE A 36 -11.53 -12.12 -3.93
N ASP A 37 -12.11 -13.22 -4.41
CA ASP A 37 -11.95 -14.58 -3.86
C ASP A 37 -10.76 -15.37 -4.44
N GLY A 38 -10.04 -14.81 -5.41
CA GLY A 38 -8.99 -15.50 -6.15
C GLY A 38 -9.47 -16.38 -7.31
N ALA A 39 -10.77 -16.49 -7.56
CA ALA A 39 -11.32 -17.45 -8.53
C ALA A 39 -11.33 -16.91 -9.97
N ALA A 40 -11.73 -15.64 -10.16
CA ALA A 40 -11.95 -15.06 -11.48
C ALA A 40 -10.91 -13.99 -11.86
N SER A 41 -10.47 -14.02 -13.11
CA SER A 41 -9.78 -12.91 -13.76
C SER A 41 -10.79 -11.86 -14.25
N LEU A 42 -10.42 -10.59 -14.18
CA LEU A 42 -11.24 -9.45 -14.61
C LEU A 42 -10.36 -8.37 -15.25
N PRO A 43 -10.91 -7.52 -16.16
CA PRO A 43 -10.14 -6.43 -16.77
C PRO A 43 -9.55 -5.49 -15.73
N ILE A 44 -8.30 -5.07 -15.89
CA ILE A 44 -7.61 -4.26 -14.86
C ILE A 44 -8.32 -2.93 -14.57
N GLY A 45 -8.99 -2.35 -15.56
CA GLY A 45 -9.82 -1.15 -15.38
C GLY A 45 -11.00 -1.37 -14.45
N GLU A 46 -11.66 -2.53 -14.55
CA GLU A 46 -12.77 -2.92 -13.68
C GLU A 46 -12.26 -3.26 -12.26
N ALA A 47 -11.14 -3.97 -12.15
CA ALA A 47 -10.51 -4.26 -10.86
C ALA A 47 -10.18 -2.98 -10.09
N LEU A 48 -9.56 -2.00 -10.76
CA LEU A 48 -9.26 -0.68 -10.18
C LEU A 48 -10.51 0.13 -9.82
N GLN A 49 -11.63 -0.06 -10.51
CA GLN A 49 -12.91 0.55 -10.16
C GLN A 49 -13.52 -0.10 -8.90
N ARG A 50 -13.53 -1.43 -8.83
CA ARG A 50 -14.02 -2.22 -7.68
C ARG A 50 -13.20 -1.99 -6.41
N LEU A 51 -11.87 -1.85 -6.54
CA LEU A 51 -10.96 -1.52 -5.44
C LEU A 51 -11.21 -0.13 -4.82
N GLY A 52 -11.80 0.81 -5.58
CA GLY A 52 -12.07 2.17 -5.13
C GLY A 52 -10.84 3.08 -5.04
N ILE A 53 -11.10 4.35 -4.73
CA ILE A 53 -10.08 5.38 -4.51
C ILE A 53 -9.88 5.56 -3.00
N GLY A 54 -8.62 5.55 -2.54
CA GLY A 54 -8.29 5.76 -1.13
C GLY A 54 -8.50 4.55 -0.22
N CYS A 55 -8.88 3.39 -0.76
CA CYS A 55 -8.94 2.12 -0.06
C CYS A 55 -7.59 1.38 -0.15
N SER A 56 -7.07 0.91 0.98
CA SER A 56 -5.92 -0.01 1.04
C SER A 56 -6.43 -1.45 1.14
N VAL A 57 -6.39 -2.17 0.02
CA VAL A 57 -6.72 -3.60 -0.01
C VAL A 57 -5.42 -4.39 -0.12
N ALA A 58 -5.18 -5.27 0.85
CA ALA A 58 -4.09 -6.22 0.78
C ALA A 58 -4.51 -7.44 -0.03
N ALA A 59 -3.71 -7.85 -1.02
CA ALA A 59 -4.06 -8.93 -1.92
C ALA A 59 -2.84 -9.70 -2.46
N VAL A 60 -3.07 -10.96 -2.82
CA VAL A 60 -2.28 -11.66 -3.85
C VAL A 60 -2.93 -11.38 -5.19
N TYR A 61 -2.14 -11.13 -6.23
CA TYR A 61 -2.65 -10.74 -7.53
C TYR A 61 -1.85 -11.31 -8.71
N THR A 62 -2.51 -11.56 -9.83
CA THR A 62 -1.87 -11.80 -11.13
C THR A 62 -1.89 -10.55 -11.99
N ILE A 63 -1.03 -10.54 -13.00
CA ILE A 63 -1.10 -9.68 -14.17
C ILE A 63 -1.13 -10.60 -15.39
N GLU A 64 -2.14 -10.42 -16.24
CA GLU A 64 -2.45 -11.25 -17.39
C GLU A 64 -2.54 -10.40 -18.67
N ASP A 65 -2.05 -10.94 -19.78
CA ASP A 65 -2.08 -10.29 -21.11
C ASP A 65 -3.44 -10.45 -21.81
N GLU A 66 -3.56 -10.02 -23.08
CA GLU A 66 -4.79 -10.19 -23.88
C GLU A 66 -5.14 -11.66 -24.18
N ALA A 67 -4.18 -12.58 -24.13
CA ALA A 67 -4.41 -14.01 -24.30
C ALA A 67 -4.85 -14.71 -22.99
N GLY A 68 -4.74 -14.01 -21.86
CA GLY A 68 -4.98 -14.57 -20.52
C GLY A 68 -3.78 -15.28 -19.92
N GLU A 69 -2.58 -15.13 -20.51
CA GLU A 69 -1.36 -15.70 -19.98
C GLU A 69 -0.84 -14.87 -18.81
N VAL A 70 -0.52 -15.54 -17.70
CA VAL A 70 -0.01 -14.88 -16.49
C VAL A 70 1.45 -14.47 -16.71
N LEU A 71 1.69 -13.16 -16.72
CA LEU A 71 3.02 -12.56 -16.85
C LEU A 71 3.71 -12.35 -15.50
N TYR A 72 2.93 -12.18 -14.43
CA TYR A 72 3.43 -11.91 -13.08
C TYR A 72 2.42 -12.33 -12.00
N VAL A 73 2.93 -12.80 -10.85
CA VAL A 73 2.19 -12.97 -9.59
C VAL A 73 2.88 -12.18 -8.48
N GLY A 74 2.13 -11.32 -7.80
CA GLY A 74 2.62 -10.44 -6.74
C GLY A 74 1.79 -10.50 -5.45
N THR A 75 2.34 -9.88 -4.42
CA THR A 75 1.66 -9.58 -3.15
C THR A 75 1.72 -8.07 -2.91
N SER A 76 0.65 -7.46 -2.45
CA SER A 76 0.67 -6.04 -2.07
C SER A 76 -0.22 -5.78 -0.87
N ARG A 77 0.19 -4.83 0.00
CA ARG A 77 -0.64 -4.28 1.09
C ARG A 77 -1.62 -3.20 0.60
N ASN A 78 -1.40 -2.69 -0.61
CA ASN A 78 -2.28 -1.76 -1.31
C ASN A 78 -2.24 -2.08 -2.81
N VAL A 79 -2.97 -3.12 -3.19
CA VAL A 79 -2.94 -3.67 -4.55
C VAL A 79 -3.36 -2.65 -5.62
N ALA A 80 -4.23 -1.69 -5.28
CA ALA A 80 -4.63 -0.63 -6.18
C ALA A 80 -3.46 0.29 -6.61
N VAL A 81 -2.44 0.47 -5.77
CA VAL A 81 -1.21 1.19 -6.16
C VAL A 81 -0.38 0.34 -7.12
N SER A 82 -0.15 -0.94 -6.78
CA SER A 82 0.63 -1.89 -7.58
C SER A 82 0.04 -2.11 -8.98
N LEU A 83 -1.28 -2.22 -9.10
CA LEU A 83 -1.97 -2.38 -10.38
C LEU A 83 -1.86 -1.12 -11.27
N ARG A 84 -1.93 0.09 -10.68
CA ARG A 84 -1.70 1.33 -11.44
C ARG A 84 -0.25 1.41 -11.94
N ALA A 85 0.72 1.06 -11.08
CA ALA A 85 2.13 1.04 -11.42
C ALA A 85 2.43 0.11 -12.61
N HIS A 86 1.93 -1.13 -12.59
CA HIS A 86 2.13 -2.07 -13.70
C HIS A 86 1.48 -1.56 -15.00
N ARG A 87 0.25 -1.03 -14.94
CA ARG A 87 -0.46 -0.49 -16.11
C ARG A 87 0.22 0.75 -16.71
N GLU A 88 0.90 1.55 -15.89
CA GLU A 88 1.64 2.73 -16.34
C GLU A 88 3.01 2.36 -16.93
N ALA A 89 3.72 1.41 -16.31
CA ALA A 89 5.02 0.95 -16.79
C ALA A 89 4.95 0.05 -18.03
N MET A 90 3.87 -0.73 -18.18
CA MET A 90 3.70 -1.76 -19.23
C MET A 90 2.28 -1.72 -19.83
N PRO A 91 1.86 -0.61 -20.46
CA PRO A 91 0.48 -0.45 -20.93
C PRO A 91 0.03 -1.52 -21.93
N ASP A 92 0.94 -2.01 -22.77
CA ASP A 92 0.65 -2.98 -23.84
C ASP A 92 0.63 -4.44 -23.36
N CYS A 93 0.97 -4.72 -22.09
CA CYS A 93 1.09 -6.08 -21.55
C CYS A 93 0.09 -6.38 -20.41
N VAL A 94 -0.74 -5.41 -20.01
CA VAL A 94 -1.52 -5.47 -18.76
C VAL A 94 -3.02 -5.33 -19.07
N SER A 95 -3.66 -6.47 -19.32
CA SER A 95 -5.06 -6.52 -19.77
C SER A 95 -6.02 -6.94 -18.66
N ALA A 96 -5.71 -8.05 -17.98
CA ALA A 96 -6.52 -8.63 -16.94
C ALA A 96 -5.73 -8.88 -15.64
N VAL A 97 -6.46 -9.05 -14.54
CA VAL A 97 -5.93 -9.39 -13.22
C VAL A 97 -6.88 -10.35 -12.52
N ARG A 98 -6.32 -11.28 -11.77
CA ARG A 98 -7.01 -12.06 -10.75
C ARG A 98 -6.52 -11.59 -9.38
N LEU A 99 -7.41 -11.52 -8.41
CA LEU A 99 -7.16 -10.93 -7.10
C LEU A 99 -7.70 -11.85 -6.02
N GLN A 100 -6.97 -12.01 -4.93
CA GLN A 100 -7.47 -12.59 -3.67
C GLN A 100 -7.19 -11.59 -2.55
N ASP A 101 -8.23 -11.05 -1.90
CA ASP A 101 -8.08 -10.06 -0.84
C ASP A 101 -7.98 -10.66 0.57
N PHE A 102 -7.31 -9.93 1.47
CA PHE A 102 -7.04 -10.34 2.85
C PHE A 102 -7.44 -9.22 3.80
N SER A 103 -8.42 -9.49 4.66
CA SER A 103 -8.85 -8.59 5.75
C SER A 103 -7.81 -8.50 6.88
N SER A 104 -7.09 -9.60 7.12
CA SER A 104 -5.99 -9.71 8.09
C SER A 104 -4.73 -10.25 7.38
N PRO A 105 -4.00 -9.43 6.62
CA PRO A 105 -2.89 -9.89 5.77
C PRO A 105 -1.67 -10.36 6.58
N ALA A 106 -1.55 -11.66 6.82
CA ALA A 106 -0.31 -12.26 7.32
C ALA A 106 0.68 -12.46 6.14
N ARG A 107 1.91 -11.94 6.25
CA ARG A 107 2.90 -12.04 5.15
C ARG A 107 3.17 -13.48 4.72
N ARG A 108 3.27 -14.40 5.69
CA ARG A 108 3.51 -15.83 5.42
C ARG A 108 2.40 -16.44 4.57
N GLU A 109 1.14 -16.16 4.94
CA GLU A 109 -0.05 -16.64 4.24
C GLU A 109 -0.14 -16.09 2.81
N MET A 110 0.07 -14.79 2.62
CA MET A 110 0.08 -14.18 1.28
C MET A 110 1.18 -14.76 0.37
N GLU A 111 2.37 -15.04 0.92
CA GLU A 111 3.47 -15.69 0.18
C GLU A 111 3.23 -17.21 -0.02
N GLU A 112 2.47 -17.88 0.84
CA GLU A 112 2.00 -19.25 0.62
C GLU A 112 0.99 -19.30 -0.54
N VAL A 113 0.00 -18.40 -0.58
CA VAL A 113 -0.98 -18.28 -1.66
C VAL A 113 -0.30 -17.92 -3.00
N LYS A 114 0.60 -16.93 -3.02
CA LYS A 114 1.41 -16.59 -4.21
C LYS A 114 2.22 -17.78 -4.72
N ARG A 115 2.89 -18.52 -3.84
CA ARG A 115 3.64 -19.74 -4.22
C ARG A 115 2.71 -20.85 -4.72
N ALA A 116 1.51 -21.00 -4.16
CA ALA A 116 0.51 -21.93 -4.65
C ALA A 116 0.01 -21.56 -6.06
N TRP A 117 -0.23 -20.28 -6.33
CA TRP A 117 -0.62 -19.78 -7.65
C TRP A 117 0.47 -20.02 -8.68
N ILE A 118 1.72 -19.62 -8.41
CA ILE A 118 2.86 -19.88 -9.32
C ILE A 118 3.01 -21.39 -9.59
N ARG A 119 2.89 -22.25 -8.57
CA ARG A 119 2.94 -23.71 -8.75
C ARG A 119 1.81 -24.22 -9.64
N SER A 120 0.60 -23.66 -9.51
CA SER A 120 -0.57 -24.09 -10.29
C SER A 120 -0.46 -23.80 -11.79
N LEU A 121 0.37 -22.81 -12.19
CA LEU A 121 0.63 -22.48 -13.59
C LEU A 121 1.52 -23.49 -14.31
N GLY A 122 2.22 -24.38 -13.57
CA GLY A 122 3.20 -25.32 -14.12
C GLY A 122 4.48 -24.68 -14.70
N ARG A 123 4.55 -23.35 -14.73
CA ARG A 123 5.70 -22.54 -15.17
C ARG A 123 5.82 -21.28 -14.30
N THR A 124 7.04 -20.78 -14.12
CA THR A 124 7.25 -19.46 -13.51
C THR A 124 6.93 -18.37 -14.55
N PRO A 125 6.11 -17.37 -14.23
CA PRO A 125 5.89 -16.22 -15.11
C PRO A 125 7.17 -15.40 -15.35
N GLU A 126 7.29 -14.74 -16.50
CA GLU A 126 8.50 -13.98 -16.85
C GLU A 126 8.86 -12.90 -15.83
N GLY A 127 7.85 -12.19 -15.30
CA GLY A 127 8.02 -11.17 -14.25
C GLY A 127 8.33 -11.74 -12.87
N ASN A 128 8.35 -13.06 -12.71
CA ASN A 128 8.80 -13.76 -11.50
C ASN A 128 10.14 -14.50 -11.69
N ASP A 129 10.72 -14.45 -12.89
CA ASP A 129 11.99 -15.08 -13.24
C ASP A 129 12.89 -14.10 -14.01
N GLY A 130 13.19 -14.36 -15.30
CA GLY A 130 14.17 -13.59 -16.08
C GLY A 130 13.92 -12.07 -16.22
N ARG A 131 12.69 -11.59 -15.97
CA ARG A 131 12.35 -10.15 -15.97
C ARG A 131 11.99 -9.59 -14.59
N ALA A 132 12.17 -10.36 -13.50
CA ALA A 132 11.72 -9.98 -12.16
C ALA A 132 12.23 -8.61 -11.68
N GLN A 133 13.43 -8.20 -12.10
CA GLN A 133 13.98 -6.88 -11.78
C GLN A 133 13.19 -5.74 -12.42
N GLU A 134 12.79 -5.86 -13.69
CA GLU A 134 12.00 -4.84 -14.41
C GLU A 134 10.62 -4.64 -13.75
N TRP A 135 9.96 -5.75 -13.41
CA TRP A 135 8.66 -5.74 -12.73
C TRP A 135 8.75 -5.16 -11.31
N ALA A 136 9.87 -5.36 -10.63
CA ALA A 136 10.15 -4.72 -9.34
C ALA A 136 10.52 -3.23 -9.46
N ASP A 137 11.21 -2.81 -10.53
CA ASP A 137 11.54 -1.41 -10.80
C ASP A 137 10.32 -0.57 -11.19
N ALA A 138 9.33 -1.16 -11.89
CA ALA A 138 8.03 -0.54 -12.11
C ALA A 138 7.32 -0.22 -10.78
N LEU A 139 7.32 -1.18 -9.83
CA LEU A 139 6.72 -1.01 -8.51
C LEU A 139 7.49 0.02 -7.66
N ARG A 140 8.83 -0.02 -7.66
CA ARG A 140 9.68 0.98 -6.98
C ARG A 140 9.41 2.38 -7.53
N SER A 141 9.40 2.55 -8.85
CA SER A 141 9.19 3.86 -9.48
C SER A 141 7.85 4.49 -9.09
N ALA A 142 6.78 3.70 -8.98
CA ALA A 142 5.48 4.21 -8.54
C ALA A 142 5.38 4.52 -7.04
N VAL A 143 6.19 3.87 -6.19
CA VAL A 143 6.27 4.17 -4.74
C VAL A 143 7.15 5.40 -4.46
N PHE A 144 8.13 5.70 -5.33
CA PHE A 144 9.07 6.81 -5.18
C PHE A 144 8.84 7.98 -6.17
N ALA A 145 7.77 7.96 -6.96
CA ALA A 145 7.44 9.04 -7.87
C ALA A 145 7.15 10.34 -7.09
N PRO A 146 7.78 11.49 -7.44
CA PRO A 146 7.46 12.75 -6.80
C PRO A 146 6.02 13.16 -7.16
N ILE A 147 5.23 13.47 -6.13
CA ILE A 147 3.80 13.84 -6.25
C ILE A 147 3.59 15.08 -7.15
N SER A 148 4.64 15.89 -7.36
CA SER A 148 4.69 16.98 -8.32
C SER A 148 5.49 16.62 -9.58
N SER A 149 4.93 15.77 -10.43
CA SER A 149 5.11 15.95 -11.88
C SER A 149 3.76 16.29 -12.50
N ALA A 150 3.56 17.60 -12.72
CA ALA A 150 2.44 18.06 -13.53
C ALA A 150 2.52 17.39 -14.91
N ARG A 151 1.44 16.67 -15.25
CA ARG A 151 1.25 15.91 -16.48
C ARG A 151 1.85 16.65 -17.69
N PRO A 152 2.84 16.11 -18.42
CA PRO A 152 3.28 16.73 -19.65
C PRO A 152 2.10 16.72 -20.62
N ARG A 153 1.57 17.90 -20.96
CA ARG A 153 0.60 18.04 -22.05
C ARG A 153 1.27 17.55 -23.32
N ALA A 154 0.66 16.58 -24.00
CA ALA A 154 1.05 16.20 -25.34
C ALA A 154 1.00 17.44 -26.24
N SER A 155 2.16 17.87 -26.74
CA SER A 155 2.26 18.98 -27.68
C SER A 155 1.97 18.46 -29.09
N ALA A 156 0.71 18.59 -29.51
CA ALA A 156 0.30 18.38 -30.88
C ALA A 156 -0.11 19.73 -31.50
N ALA A 157 0.75 20.23 -32.39
CA ALA A 157 0.49 21.08 -33.56
C ALA A 157 -0.54 22.24 -33.51
N MET A 158 -0.03 23.41 -33.94
CA MET A 158 -0.69 24.45 -34.77
C MET A 158 -1.70 25.42 -34.14
N GLY A 159 -1.48 26.72 -34.39
CA GLY A 159 -2.53 27.74 -34.47
C GLY A 159 -2.31 29.01 -33.64
N SER A 160 -1.97 30.13 -34.30
CA SER A 160 -1.99 31.46 -33.68
C SER A 160 -3.42 32.01 -33.57
N ALA A 161 -3.80 32.58 -32.42
CA ALA A 161 -4.74 33.71 -32.34
C ALA A 161 -4.74 34.38 -30.94
N THR A 162 -5.04 35.67 -30.93
CA THR A 162 -5.17 36.57 -29.78
C THR A 162 -6.43 36.33 -28.92
N GLY A 163 -6.37 36.59 -27.61
CA GLY A 163 -7.56 36.91 -26.81
C GLY A 163 -7.52 36.55 -25.32
N GLU A 164 -7.30 37.55 -24.46
CA GLU A 164 -7.99 37.67 -23.16
C GLU A 164 -9.36 38.38 -23.39
N PRO A 165 -10.35 38.40 -22.46
CA PRO A 165 -10.27 38.04 -21.03
C PRO A 165 -11.44 37.18 -20.48
N GLU A 166 -11.42 36.97 -19.15
CA GLU A 166 -12.55 37.21 -18.22
C GLU A 166 -12.93 36.08 -17.23
N GLN A 167 -12.62 36.36 -15.95
CA GLN A 167 -13.31 35.99 -14.69
C GLN A 167 -14.04 34.64 -14.52
N SER A 168 -13.65 33.89 -13.48
CA SER A 168 -14.59 33.50 -12.40
C SER A 168 -13.84 32.90 -11.20
N ALA A 169 -14.14 33.37 -9.99
CA ALA A 169 -13.69 32.73 -8.76
C ALA A 169 -14.73 31.69 -8.28
N VAL A 170 -14.27 30.56 -7.75
CA VAL A 170 -14.95 29.84 -6.66
C VAL A 170 -13.91 29.11 -5.82
N GLU A 171 -13.77 29.58 -4.59
CA GLU A 171 -13.05 28.95 -3.49
C GLU A 171 -14.00 27.96 -2.78
N SER A 172 -13.56 26.75 -2.43
CA SER A 172 -14.07 25.97 -1.27
C SER A 172 -13.41 24.59 -1.09
N SER A 173 -12.60 24.49 -0.03
CA SER A 173 -12.45 23.33 0.88
C SER A 173 -12.29 21.91 0.34
N SER A 174 -11.03 21.43 0.32
CA SER A 174 -10.68 20.01 0.39
C SER A 174 -10.93 19.43 1.80
N PRO A 175 -11.27 18.13 1.89
CA PRO A 175 -11.08 17.35 3.11
C PRO A 175 -10.23 16.07 2.91
N GLY A 176 -9.19 15.88 3.73
CA GLY A 176 -8.74 14.54 4.13
C GLY A 176 -7.50 13.93 3.45
N GLU A 177 -6.36 14.63 3.47
CA GLU A 177 -5.05 14.02 3.17
C GLU A 177 -4.74 12.89 4.19
N ARG A 178 -4.30 11.70 3.72
CA ARG A 178 -3.75 10.65 4.59
C ARG A 178 -2.25 10.51 4.34
N ALA A 179 -1.46 11.13 5.22
CA ALA A 179 0.00 11.25 5.11
C ALA A 179 0.74 9.90 5.28
N SER A 180 1.92 9.81 4.67
CA SER A 180 2.87 8.71 4.88
C SER A 180 3.34 8.65 6.35
N PRO A 181 3.66 7.46 6.91
CA PRO A 181 4.24 7.36 8.27
C PRO A 181 5.59 8.10 8.41
N PHE A 182 6.28 8.41 7.31
CA PHE A 182 7.48 9.26 7.32
C PHE A 182 7.19 10.77 7.18
N GLU A 183 5.96 11.17 6.85
CA GLU A 183 5.52 12.57 6.80
C GLU A 183 4.78 12.97 8.09
N ALA A 184 4.10 12.03 8.74
CA ALA A 184 3.36 12.26 9.99
C ALA A 184 4.23 12.67 11.19
N ALA A 185 5.55 12.50 11.11
CA ALA A 185 6.51 13.07 12.08
C ALA A 185 6.53 14.61 12.08
N ALA A 186 5.89 15.26 11.09
CA ALA A 186 5.84 16.71 10.92
C ALA A 186 4.42 17.30 11.03
N SER A 187 3.75 17.22 12.20
CA SER A 187 2.99 18.37 12.76
C SER A 187 2.39 18.14 14.17
N GLY A 188 2.98 18.82 15.17
CA GLY A 188 2.29 19.37 16.35
C GLY A 188 2.20 18.51 17.63
N ALA A 189 2.41 19.03 18.86
CA ALA A 189 2.89 20.36 19.31
C ALA A 189 3.20 20.35 20.83
N ALA A 190 4.08 21.16 21.44
CA ALA A 190 5.24 21.92 20.92
C ALA A 190 6.11 22.51 22.08
N ALA A 191 7.06 21.76 22.64
CA ALA A 191 8.13 22.27 23.51
C ALA A 191 9.38 21.37 23.39
N SER A 192 10.59 21.82 23.03
CA SER A 192 11.10 23.19 22.85
C SER A 192 11.72 23.38 21.46
N SER A 193 11.64 24.61 20.92
CA SER A 193 12.34 24.99 19.69
C SER A 193 13.70 25.60 20.03
N ALA A 194 14.78 24.85 19.79
CA ALA A 194 16.14 25.36 19.65
C ALA A 194 17.04 24.35 18.92
N ALA A 195 17.87 24.84 18.01
CA ALA A 195 18.90 24.13 17.24
C ALA A 195 18.44 23.04 16.26
N ALA A 196 18.57 23.35 14.96
CA ALA A 196 18.91 22.32 13.98
C ALA A 196 20.34 21.81 14.29
N SER A 197 20.53 20.48 14.29
CA SER A 197 21.79 19.79 14.59
C SER A 197 22.33 20.03 16.01
N GLY A 198 22.12 19.08 16.94
CA GLY A 198 22.68 19.23 18.30
C GLY A 198 22.49 18.10 19.31
N LEU A 199 21.79 17.01 18.98
CA LEU A 199 21.72 15.85 19.89
C LEU A 199 23.08 15.12 19.91
N GLU A 200 23.62 14.89 21.11
CA GLU A 200 24.84 14.11 21.28
C GLU A 200 24.58 12.65 20.89
N LEU A 201 25.46 12.09 20.06
CA LEU A 201 25.32 10.74 19.51
C LEU A 201 25.65 9.70 20.58
N THR A 202 24.67 9.40 21.43
CA THR A 202 24.75 8.42 22.52
C THR A 202 23.70 7.34 22.31
N ALA A 203 23.94 6.13 22.86
CA ALA A 203 22.98 5.02 22.75
C ALA A 203 21.59 5.38 23.30
N ALA A 204 21.52 6.13 24.40
CA ALA A 204 20.26 6.59 25.00
C ALA A 204 19.53 7.62 24.13
N ALA A 205 20.25 8.54 23.49
CA ALA A 205 19.64 9.50 22.57
C ALA A 205 19.12 8.79 21.30
N VAL A 206 19.89 7.84 20.75
CA VAL A 206 19.48 7.03 19.60
C VAL A 206 18.22 6.22 19.94
N ASP A 207 18.18 5.54 21.09
CA ASP A 207 16.98 4.81 21.51
C ASP A 207 15.75 5.73 21.67
N SER A 208 15.93 6.91 22.27
CA SER A 208 14.86 7.91 22.39
C SER A 208 14.27 8.32 21.03
N VAL A 209 15.11 8.50 20.01
CA VAL A 209 14.64 8.76 18.63
C VAL A 209 13.97 7.53 18.02
N LEU A 210 14.50 6.33 18.27
CA LEU A 210 13.88 5.09 17.78
C LEU A 210 12.48 4.87 18.40
N ASN A 211 12.24 5.31 19.63
CA ASN A 211 10.92 5.26 20.26
C ASN A 211 9.83 6.04 19.49
N GLU A 212 10.19 7.02 18.64
CA GLU A 212 9.25 7.68 17.73
C GLU A 212 8.81 6.78 16.56
N VAL A 213 9.67 5.87 16.09
CA VAL A 213 9.38 4.95 14.96
C VAL A 213 8.91 3.57 15.39
N ARG A 214 9.23 3.12 16.62
CA ARG A 214 8.80 1.82 17.17
C ARG A 214 7.30 1.52 17.01
N PRO A 215 6.34 2.45 17.23
CA PRO A 215 4.91 2.15 17.07
C PRO A 215 4.55 1.64 15.67
N TYR A 216 5.20 2.17 14.64
CA TYR A 216 5.00 1.76 13.25
C TYR A 216 5.69 0.42 12.95
N LEU A 217 6.93 0.23 13.44
CA LEU A 217 7.65 -1.05 13.30
C LEU A 217 6.89 -2.21 13.96
N VAL A 218 6.35 -1.98 15.17
CA VAL A 218 5.56 -2.97 15.92
C VAL A 218 4.21 -3.24 15.24
N ALA A 219 3.57 -2.23 14.64
CA ALA A 219 2.37 -2.44 13.82
C ALA A 219 2.65 -3.30 12.57
N ASP A 220 3.86 -3.21 12.00
CA ASP A 220 4.33 -4.04 10.89
C ASP A 220 4.96 -5.38 11.35
N GLY A 221 4.92 -5.71 12.65
CA GLY A 221 5.34 -7.00 13.19
C GLY A 221 6.85 -7.16 13.42
N GLY A 222 7.58 -6.04 13.53
CA GLY A 222 9.00 -6.02 13.88
C GLY A 222 9.32 -4.99 14.96
N ASN A 223 10.61 -4.84 15.28
CA ASN A 223 11.11 -3.83 16.22
C ASN A 223 12.61 -3.57 15.92
N VAL A 224 13.26 -2.70 16.69
CA VAL A 224 14.69 -2.41 16.56
C VAL A 224 15.33 -2.16 17.92
N ALA A 225 16.49 -2.74 18.21
CA ALA A 225 17.26 -2.47 19.43
C ALA A 225 18.59 -1.79 19.09
N VAL A 226 19.03 -0.86 19.93
CA VAL A 226 20.39 -0.29 19.84
C VAL A 226 21.36 -1.29 20.44
N VAL A 227 22.38 -1.70 19.69
CA VAL A 227 23.42 -2.61 20.16
C VAL A 227 24.63 -1.82 20.66
N SER A 228 25.11 -0.88 19.85
CA SER A 228 26.19 0.02 20.23
C SER A 228 26.20 1.27 19.36
N VAL A 229 26.90 2.30 19.83
CA VAL A 229 27.10 3.58 19.12
C VAL A 229 28.57 3.94 19.26
N ASP A 230 29.27 4.11 18.14
CA ASP A 230 30.64 4.60 18.13
C ASP A 230 30.61 6.11 17.88
N ALA A 231 30.88 6.90 18.92
CA ALA A 231 30.88 8.35 18.82
C ALA A 231 32.07 8.93 18.02
N ALA A 232 33.15 8.16 17.84
CA ALA A 232 34.35 8.61 17.12
C ALA A 232 34.21 8.44 15.61
N THR A 233 33.69 7.31 15.14
CA THR A 233 33.36 7.10 13.71
C THR A 233 31.95 7.61 13.35
N ARG A 234 31.10 7.85 14.36
CA ARG A 234 29.67 8.18 14.24
C ARG A 234 28.82 7.06 13.62
N ASN A 235 29.27 5.81 13.78
CA ASN A 235 28.54 4.61 13.37
C ASN A 235 27.52 4.19 14.44
N VAL A 236 26.40 3.62 13.99
CA VAL A 236 25.31 3.13 14.86
C VAL A 236 25.01 1.68 14.52
N TYR A 237 25.13 0.79 15.51
CA TYR A 237 24.87 -0.64 15.36
C TYR A 237 23.50 -0.97 15.95
N LEU A 238 22.62 -1.49 15.12
CA LEU A 238 21.22 -1.79 15.44
C LEU A 238 20.94 -3.28 15.21
N ARG A 239 20.16 -3.90 16.09
CA ARG A 239 19.58 -5.23 15.86
C ARG A 239 18.15 -5.03 15.39
N LEU A 240 17.80 -5.54 14.21
CA LEU A 240 16.40 -5.57 13.79
C LEU A 240 15.74 -6.82 14.35
N GLU A 241 14.54 -6.65 14.91
CA GLU A 241 13.80 -7.69 15.63
C GLU A 241 12.51 -8.05 14.89
N GLY A 242 12.00 -9.26 15.11
CA GLY A 242 10.79 -9.76 14.46
C GLY A 242 10.91 -9.74 12.93
N ALA A 243 9.84 -9.36 12.25
CA ALA A 243 9.76 -9.37 10.79
C ALA A 243 10.78 -8.43 10.08
N CYS A 244 11.40 -7.48 10.79
CA CYS A 244 12.43 -6.59 10.26
C CYS A 244 13.83 -7.26 10.18
N GLY A 245 14.12 -8.22 11.07
CA GLY A 245 15.39 -8.95 11.10
C GLY A 245 15.41 -10.13 10.14
N SER A 246 14.35 -10.96 10.15
CA SER A 246 14.32 -12.29 9.54
C SER A 246 14.18 -12.35 8.00
N CYS A 247 14.49 -11.28 7.27
CA CYS A 247 14.33 -11.25 5.80
C CYS A 247 15.28 -10.22 5.16
N PRO A 248 16.33 -10.66 4.42
CA PRO A 248 17.38 -9.77 3.91
C PRO A 248 16.88 -8.55 3.11
N SER A 249 15.82 -8.71 2.31
CA SER A 249 15.24 -7.61 1.53
C SER A 249 14.50 -6.57 2.37
N SER A 250 13.92 -6.98 3.51
CA SER A 250 13.24 -6.09 4.46
C SER A 250 14.22 -5.46 5.45
N THR A 251 15.30 -6.15 5.81
CA THR A 251 16.43 -5.60 6.57
C THR A 251 17.02 -4.36 5.87
N VAL A 252 17.22 -4.43 4.55
CA VAL A 252 17.78 -3.30 3.75
C VAL A 252 16.83 -2.09 3.74
N THR A 253 15.54 -2.27 3.47
CA THR A 253 14.60 -1.14 3.42
C THR A 253 14.32 -0.53 4.79
N MET A 254 14.20 -1.35 5.84
CA MET A 254 14.07 -0.88 7.22
C MET A 254 15.32 -0.14 7.70
N LYS A 255 16.52 -0.68 7.42
CA LYS A 255 17.79 0.02 7.70
C LYS A 255 17.76 1.42 7.08
N MET A 256 17.46 1.56 5.79
CA MET A 256 17.45 2.88 5.13
C MET A 256 16.41 3.85 5.72
N GLY A 257 15.21 3.37 6.08
CA GLY A 257 14.18 4.20 6.71
C GLY A 257 14.59 4.70 8.10
N ILE A 258 15.14 3.81 8.94
CA ILE A 258 15.64 4.15 10.28
C ILE A 258 16.85 5.09 10.18
N GLU A 259 17.80 4.78 9.30
CA GLU A 259 18.99 5.58 9.04
C GLU A 259 18.65 7.01 8.61
N ARG A 260 17.61 7.20 7.80
CA ARG A 260 17.10 8.54 7.43
C ARG A 260 16.66 9.33 8.67
N VAL A 261 15.80 8.75 9.52
CA VAL A 261 15.31 9.42 10.75
C VAL A 261 16.46 9.76 11.70
N LEU A 262 17.45 8.87 11.82
CA LEU A 262 18.65 9.13 12.62
C LEU A 262 19.50 10.27 12.02
N ARG A 263 19.69 10.33 10.70
CA ARG A 263 20.39 11.47 10.05
C ARG A 263 19.64 12.79 10.20
N GLU A 264 18.31 12.78 10.16
CA GLU A 264 17.48 13.98 10.38
C GLU A 264 17.62 14.55 11.80
N LYS A 265 17.84 13.69 12.82
CA LYS A 265 17.95 14.09 14.24
C LYS A 265 19.39 14.36 14.71
N PHE A 266 20.36 13.58 14.23
CA PHE A 266 21.78 13.63 14.65
C PHE A 266 22.71 14.30 13.61
N GLY A 267 22.19 14.70 12.45
CA GLY A 267 22.96 15.30 11.36
C GLY A 267 23.78 14.28 10.59
N SER A 268 25.00 14.66 10.20
CA SER A 268 25.92 13.73 9.52
C SER A 268 26.26 12.54 10.44
N LEU A 269 25.91 11.34 10.02
CA LEU A 269 26.29 10.07 10.65
C LEU A 269 27.27 9.32 9.74
N GLY A 270 28.02 8.40 10.32
CA GLY A 270 28.71 7.36 9.55
C GLY A 270 27.73 6.30 9.06
N ASP A 271 28.13 5.04 9.17
CA ASP A 271 27.32 3.89 8.78
C ASP A 271 26.31 3.50 9.87
N VAL A 272 25.05 3.29 9.47
CA VAL A 272 24.08 2.55 10.28
C VAL A 272 24.15 1.08 9.88
N VAL A 273 24.58 0.21 10.79
CA VAL A 273 24.81 -1.22 10.53
C VAL A 273 23.72 -2.03 11.23
N ALA A 274 22.97 -2.82 10.45
CA ALA A 274 22.08 -3.83 11.00
C ALA A 274 22.91 -5.09 11.29
N VAL A 275 23.05 -5.46 12.56
CA VAL A 275 23.67 -6.73 12.97
C VAL A 275 22.59 -7.80 13.03
N GLN A 276 22.77 -8.86 12.26
CA GLN A 276 22.04 -10.12 12.44
C GLN A 276 22.65 -10.87 13.64
N PRO A 277 21.90 -11.75 14.34
CA PRO A 277 22.54 -12.85 15.03
C PRO A 277 23.23 -13.74 13.98
N ASP A 278 24.42 -14.24 14.29
CA ASP A 278 25.09 -15.21 13.44
C ASP A 278 24.37 -16.56 13.62
N ASP A 279 23.73 -17.06 12.55
CA ASP A 279 23.09 -18.39 12.49
C ASP A 279 24.19 -19.45 12.24
N ASP A 280 25.18 -19.54 13.14
CA ASP A 280 26.23 -20.56 13.16
C ASP A 280 25.92 -21.61 14.26
N ASP A 281 26.35 -22.87 14.06
CA ASP A 281 26.25 -24.04 14.95
C ASP A 281 24.98 -24.93 14.93
N ASP A 282 24.28 -25.05 13.78
CA ASP A 282 23.33 -26.15 13.47
C ASP A 282 23.78 -26.97 12.22
N ASP A 283 25.08 -27.19 12.05
CA ASP A 283 25.58 -28.32 11.24
C ASP A 283 25.63 -29.57 12.16
N ASP A 284 24.52 -30.33 12.20
CA ASP A 284 24.45 -31.62 12.88
C ASP A 284 25.54 -32.58 12.34
N ASP A 285 26.36 -33.12 13.25
CA ASP A 285 27.29 -34.25 13.00
C ASP A 285 26.51 -35.56 12.72
N ASP A 286 25.72 -35.59 11.64
CA ASP A 286 24.89 -36.73 11.22
C ASP A 286 25.65 -37.63 10.22
N ASP A 287 26.89 -38.01 10.56
CA ASP A 287 27.76 -38.87 9.74
C ASP A 287 28.71 -39.76 10.60
N GLU A 288 28.17 -40.69 11.42
CA GLU A 288 28.90 -41.93 11.72
C GLU A 288 28.05 -43.20 12.01
N ALA A 289 28.33 -44.25 11.22
CA ALA A 289 28.18 -45.70 11.45
C ALA A 289 26.78 -46.39 11.35
#